data_AF-A0A958J4W4-F1
#
_entry.id   AF-A0A958J4W4-F1
#
_cell.length_a   1.000
_cell.length_b   1.000
_cell.length_c   1.000
_cell.angle_alpha   90.00
_cell.angle_beta   90.00
_cell.angle_gamma   90.00
#
_symmetry.space_group_name_H-M   'P 1'
#
loop_
_entity.id
_entity.type
_entity.pdbx_description
1 polymer ?
#
loop_
_entity_poly.entity_id
_entity_poly.type
_entity_poly.pdbx_seq_one_letter_code
_entity_poly.pdbx_strand_id
1 'polypeptide(L)'
;ELPSDERIVLQKILPVNISLNANQKEFLTALAASFSVLDSWDGLRVHEEIHVVRKSMAIEPKLAFEALYRIFLNRESGPQAGWFLANLDRNFVIKRLQEAGR
;
A
#
# COMPACT_ATOMS: atom_id res chain seq x y z
N GLU A 1 -0.99 0.80 33.16
CA GLU A 1 -0.41 0.43 31.85
C GLU A 1 -1.53 0.48 30.82
N LEU A 2 -1.34 1.16 29.69
CA LEU A 2 -2.32 1.15 28.60
C LEU A 2 -2.31 -0.25 27.94
N PRO A 3 -3.46 -0.79 27.50
CA PRO A 3 -3.52 -2.12 26.91
C PRO A 3 -2.65 -2.19 25.65
N SER A 4 -1.88 -3.27 25.55
CA SER A 4 -0.76 -3.47 24.63
C SER A 4 -1.11 -3.71 23.16
N ASP A 5 -2.38 -3.59 22.75
CA ASP A 5 -2.90 -4.27 21.55
C ASP A 5 -3.06 -3.44 20.27
N GLU A 6 -2.62 -2.18 20.23
CA GLU A 6 -2.78 -1.36 19.01
C GLU A 6 -1.47 -0.81 18.43
N ARG A 7 -0.32 -1.43 18.70
CA ARG A 7 0.93 -1.01 18.03
C ARG A 7 0.89 -1.42 16.55
N ILE A 8 0.71 -0.45 15.66
CA ILE A 8 0.91 -0.62 14.23
C ILE A 8 2.41 -0.82 13.98
N VAL A 9 2.77 -1.99 13.45
CA VAL A 9 4.17 -2.35 13.16
C VAL A 9 4.37 -2.52 11.67
N LEU A 10 5.30 -1.75 11.11
CA LEU A 10 5.74 -1.91 9.72
C LEU A 10 6.41 -3.27 9.52
N GLN A 11 5.95 -4.02 8.54
CA GLN A 11 6.50 -5.32 8.18
C GLN A 11 7.76 -5.15 7.33
N LYS A 12 8.91 -5.59 7.87
CA LYS A 12 10.22 -5.48 7.21
C LYS A 12 10.34 -6.35 5.95
N ILE A 13 9.59 -7.46 5.92
CA ILE A 13 9.46 -8.37 4.77
C ILE A 13 7.98 -8.50 4.41
N LEU A 14 7.67 -8.99 3.20
CA LEU A 14 6.29 -9.32 2.82
C LEU A 14 5.75 -10.42 3.77
N PRO A 15 4.59 -10.25 4.41
CA PRO A 15 4.07 -11.28 5.29
C PRO A 15 3.64 -12.52 4.48
N VAL A 16 3.96 -13.72 4.98
CA VAL A 16 3.74 -14.98 4.26
C VAL A 16 2.27 -15.40 4.12
N ASN A 17 1.38 -14.88 4.98
CA ASN A 17 -0.03 -15.30 5.05
C ASN A 17 -1.00 -14.21 4.57
N ILE A 18 -0.56 -13.32 3.67
CA ILE A 18 -1.48 -12.35 3.07
C ILE A 18 -2.33 -13.04 2.00
N SER A 19 -3.62 -12.71 1.98
CA SER A 19 -4.52 -13.08 0.89
C SER A 19 -4.80 -11.85 0.04
N LEU A 20 -4.46 -11.94 -1.25
CA LEU A 20 -4.73 -10.91 -2.26
C LEU A 20 -5.43 -11.56 -3.43
N ASN A 21 -6.53 -10.96 -3.88
CA ASN A 21 -7.21 -11.39 -5.11
C ASN A 21 -6.48 -10.85 -6.36
N ALA A 22 -6.88 -11.34 -7.54
CA ALA A 22 -6.27 -10.95 -8.81
C ALA A 22 -6.26 -9.43 -9.03
N ASN A 23 -7.41 -8.77 -8.82
CA ASN A 23 -7.53 -7.31 -8.98
C ASN A 23 -6.60 -6.54 -8.04
N GLN A 24 -6.43 -7.02 -6.79
CA GLN A 24 -5.49 -6.42 -5.84
C GLN A 24 -4.04 -6.57 -6.31
N LYS A 25 -3.65 -7.74 -6.84
CA LYS A 25 -2.30 -7.94 -7.38
C LYS A 25 -2.01 -7.06 -8.59
N GLU A 26 -2.97 -6.96 -9.51
CA GLU A 26 -2.89 -6.07 -10.67
C GLU A 26 -2.79 -4.61 -10.23
N PHE A 27 -3.59 -4.20 -9.23
CA PHE A 27 -3.53 -2.86 -8.65
C PHE A 27 -2.16 -2.53 -8.07
N LEU A 28 -1.59 -3.44 -7.26
CA LEU A 28 -0.27 -3.22 -6.67
C LEU A 28 0.81 -3.11 -7.75
N THR A 29 0.72 -3.91 -8.81
CA THR A 29 1.62 -3.83 -9.97
C THR A 29 1.51 -2.49 -10.70
N ALA A 30 0.29 -2.04 -10.99
CA ALA A 30 0.03 -0.75 -11.63
C ALA A 30 0.48 0.42 -10.76
N LEU A 31 0.23 0.35 -9.45
CA LEU A 31 0.63 1.37 -8.49
C LEU A 31 2.15 1.47 -8.39
N ALA A 32 2.86 0.34 -8.42
CA ALA A 32 4.32 0.34 -8.45
C ALA A 32 4.88 1.04 -9.70
N ALA A 33 4.26 0.80 -10.86
CA ALA A 33 4.64 1.46 -12.10
C ALA A 33 4.41 2.98 -12.02
N SER A 34 3.23 3.40 -11.51
CA SER A 34 2.92 4.83 -11.37
C SER A 34 3.85 5.52 -10.36
N PHE A 35 4.06 4.91 -9.19
CA PHE A 35 4.99 5.42 -8.19
C PHE A 35 6.44 5.49 -8.67
N SER A 36 6.84 4.74 -9.69
CA SER A 36 8.20 4.81 -10.26
C SER A 36 8.44 6.08 -11.07
N VAL A 37 7.38 6.70 -11.59
CA VAL A 37 7.44 7.92 -12.41
C VAL A 37 6.87 9.16 -11.70
N LEU A 38 6.32 8.99 -10.49
CA LEU A 38 5.79 10.09 -9.68
C LEU A 38 6.88 11.14 -9.40
N ASP A 39 6.52 12.40 -9.57
CA ASP A 39 7.40 13.57 -9.51
C ASP A 39 7.75 13.98 -8.07
N SER A 40 6.78 13.89 -7.16
CA SER A 40 6.95 14.20 -5.74
C SER A 40 6.54 13.03 -4.85
N TRP A 41 7.30 12.81 -3.77
CA TRP A 41 7.04 11.78 -2.77
C TRP A 41 6.57 12.40 -1.45
N ASP A 42 5.38 13.01 -1.48
CA ASP A 42 4.70 13.57 -0.31
C ASP A 42 3.33 12.91 -0.06
N GLY A 43 2.82 13.05 1.16
CA GLY A 43 1.61 12.35 1.59
C GLY A 43 0.38 12.63 0.73
N LEU A 44 0.22 13.86 0.23
CA LEU A 44 -0.90 14.24 -0.61
C LEU A 44 -0.76 13.60 -2.00
N ARG A 45 0.41 13.75 -2.64
CA ARG A 45 0.66 13.18 -3.97
C ARG A 45 0.57 11.67 -3.99
N VAL A 46 1.13 10.99 -3.00
CA VAL A 46 1.02 9.53 -2.88
C VAL A 46 -0.44 9.12 -2.67
N HIS A 47 -1.22 9.87 -1.88
CA HIS A 47 -2.64 9.57 -1.68
C HIS A 47 -3.48 9.76 -2.95
N GLU A 48 -3.28 10.89 -3.65
CA GLU A 48 -3.94 11.19 -4.92
C GLU A 48 -3.63 10.12 -5.95
N GLU A 49 -2.37 9.71 -6.06
CA GLU A 49 -1.95 8.71 -7.03
C GLU A 49 -2.55 7.33 -6.75
N ILE A 50 -2.65 6.90 -5.48
CA ILE A 50 -3.41 5.70 -5.09
C ILE A 50 -4.85 5.79 -5.61
N HIS A 51 -5.48 6.96 -5.48
CA HIS A 51 -6.84 7.20 -5.96
C HIS A 51 -6.94 7.20 -7.49
N VAL A 52 -5.96 7.76 -8.20
CA VAL A 52 -5.89 7.76 -9.67
C VAL A 52 -5.82 6.33 -10.19
N VAL A 53 -4.85 5.54 -9.72
CA VAL A 53 -4.62 4.16 -10.18
C VAL A 53 -5.85 3.31 -9.91
N ARG A 54 -6.38 3.29 -8.68
CA ARG A 54 -7.56 2.44 -8.37
C ARG A 54 -8.78 2.82 -9.21
N LYS A 55 -8.99 4.13 -9.49
CA LYS A 55 -10.13 4.59 -10.30
C LYS A 55 -9.98 4.16 -11.76
N SER A 56 -8.76 4.23 -12.30
CA SER A 56 -8.48 3.78 -13.67
C SER A 56 -8.75 2.29 -13.89
N MET A 57 -8.67 1.49 -12.83
CA MET A 57 -8.90 0.04 -12.84
C MET A 57 -10.29 -0.35 -12.31
N ALA A 58 -11.16 0.61 -12.01
CA ALA A 58 -12.47 0.38 -11.38
C ALA A 58 -12.41 -0.44 -10.08
N ILE A 59 -11.37 -0.22 -9.26
CA ILE A 59 -11.18 -0.91 -7.98
C ILE A 59 -11.77 -0.09 -6.84
N GLU A 60 -12.61 -0.78 -6.07
CA GLU A 60 -13.24 -0.23 -4.88
C GLU A 60 -12.19 0.25 -3.86
N PRO A 61 -12.40 1.41 -3.21
CA PRO A 61 -11.44 1.96 -2.25
C PRO A 61 -11.03 0.94 -1.19
N LYS A 62 -12.01 0.20 -0.64
CA LYS A 62 -11.76 -0.82 0.39
C LYS A 62 -10.75 -1.85 -0.07
N LEU A 63 -10.91 -2.42 -1.27
CA LEU A 63 -10.01 -3.45 -1.81
C LEU A 63 -8.59 -2.90 -2.03
N ALA A 64 -8.47 -1.68 -2.57
CA ALA A 64 -7.19 -1.03 -2.82
C ALA A 64 -6.43 -0.76 -1.51
N PHE A 65 -7.08 -0.14 -0.52
CA PHE A 65 -6.42 0.19 0.74
C PHE A 65 -6.14 -1.04 1.59
N GLU A 66 -7.03 -2.02 1.62
CA GLU A 66 -6.81 -3.29 2.30
C GLU A 66 -5.57 -4.01 1.76
N ALA A 67 -5.35 -4.01 0.44
CA ALA A 67 -4.14 -4.59 -0.16
C ALA A 67 -2.86 -3.91 0.37
N LEU A 68 -2.86 -2.58 0.47
CA LEU A 68 -1.73 -1.82 1.03
C LEU A 68 -1.48 -2.15 2.50
N TYR A 69 -2.53 -2.19 3.33
CA TYR A 69 -2.36 -2.52 4.74
C TYR A 69 -1.92 -3.97 4.95
N ARG A 70 -2.39 -4.92 4.13
CA ARG A 70 -1.94 -6.31 4.22
C ARG A 70 -0.44 -6.44 3.97
N ILE A 71 0.08 -5.80 2.91
CA ILE A 71 1.50 -5.97 2.52
C ILE A 71 2.46 -5.16 3.40
N PHE A 72 2.02 -4.06 4.01
CA PHE A 72 2.89 -3.20 4.83
C PHE A 72 2.71 -3.39 6.34
N LEU A 73 1.51 -3.74 6.80
CA LEU A 73 1.16 -3.79 8.22
C LEU A 73 0.67 -5.16 8.68
N ASN A 74 0.42 -6.09 7.75
CA ASN A 74 -0.29 -7.35 8.01
C ASN A 74 -1.65 -7.13 8.69
N ARG A 75 -2.39 -6.11 8.22
CA ARG A 75 -3.69 -5.68 8.74
C ARG A 75 -4.64 -5.35 7.59
N GLU A 76 -5.93 -5.28 7.87
CA GLU A 76 -6.95 -4.91 6.88
C GLU A 76 -7.23 -3.40 6.85
N SER A 77 -6.82 -2.69 7.89
CA SER A 77 -6.99 -1.25 8.06
C SER A 77 -5.74 -0.63 8.69
N GLY A 78 -5.64 0.68 8.59
CA GLY A 78 -4.47 1.43 9.06
C GLY A 78 -4.66 2.94 8.96
N PRO A 79 -3.59 3.70 9.23
CA PRO A 79 -3.59 5.15 9.08
C PRO A 79 -3.74 5.51 7.60
N GLN A 80 -3.97 6.79 7.31
CA GLN A 80 -4.16 7.27 5.94
C GLN A 80 -3.00 6.86 5.03
N ALA A 81 -3.27 5.95 4.07
CA ALA A 81 -2.23 5.21 3.36
C ALA A 81 -1.21 6.11 2.62
N GLY A 82 -1.64 7.23 2.03
CA GLY A 82 -0.72 8.12 1.31
C GLY A 82 0.34 8.72 2.22
N TRP A 83 -0.06 9.29 3.36
CA TRP A 83 0.85 9.85 4.37
C TRP A 83 1.69 8.77 5.03
N PHE A 84 1.10 7.59 5.30
CA PHE A 84 1.85 6.47 5.83
C PHE A 84 2.98 6.04 4.89
N LEU A 85 2.69 5.82 3.61
CA LEU A 85 3.69 5.40 2.62
C LEU A 85 4.72 6.50 2.32
N ALA A 86 4.31 7.77 2.32
CA ALA A 86 5.23 8.89 2.12
C ALA A 86 6.27 9.05 3.25
N ASN A 87 5.98 8.54 4.45
CA ASN A 87 6.95 8.47 5.54
C ASN A 87 7.96 7.30 5.40
N LEU A 88 7.79 6.45 4.39
CA LEU A 88 8.69 5.33 4.10
C LEU A 88 9.62 5.68 2.94
N ASP A 89 10.73 4.95 2.85
CA ASP A 89 11.60 5.02 1.67
C ASP A 89 10.83 4.60 0.40
N ARG A 90 10.86 5.46 -0.63
CA ARG A 90 10.13 5.26 -1.89
C ARG A 90 10.52 3.94 -2.57
N ASN A 91 11.80 3.60 -2.59
CA ASN A 91 12.28 2.38 -3.24
C ASN A 91 11.82 1.13 -2.48
N PHE A 92 11.78 1.18 -1.15
CA PHE A 92 11.18 0.13 -0.33
C PHE A 92 9.70 -0.08 -0.67
N VAL A 93 8.92 1.00 -0.78
CA VAL A 93 7.49 0.92 -1.13
C VAL A 93 7.31 0.28 -2.51
N ILE A 94 8.00 0.77 -3.53
CA ILE A 94 7.90 0.25 -4.90
C ILE A 94 8.27 -1.24 -4.96
N LYS A 95 9.38 -1.63 -4.32
CA LYS A 95 9.79 -3.05 -4.27
C LYS A 95 8.76 -3.94 -3.60
N ARG A 96 8.17 -3.50 -2.47
CA ARG A 96 7.12 -4.26 -1.77
C ARG A 96 5.86 -4.42 -2.62
N LEU A 97 5.46 -3.36 -3.33
CA LEU A 97 4.33 -3.40 -4.26
C LEU A 97 4.58 -4.41 -5.40
N GLN A 98 5.76 -4.39 -6.00
CA GLN A 98 6.17 -5.34 -7.05
C GLN A 98 6.25 -6.78 -6.55
N GLU A 99 6.75 -7.00 -5.33
CA GLU A 99 6.83 -8.32 -4.71
C GLU A 99 5.43 -8.92 -4.49
N ALA A 100 4.51 -8.12 -3.96
CA ALA A 100 3.15 -8.54 -3.64
C ALA A 100 2.22 -8.62 -4.87
N GLY A 101 2.54 -7.91 -5.95
CA GLY A 101 1.79 -7.94 -7.20
C GLY A 101 2.06 -9.17 -8.08
N ARG A 102 3.05 -10.00 -7.73
CA ARG A 102 3.39 -11.24 -8.44
C ARG A 102 2.39 -12.38 -8.19
#